data_AF-A0A7R9WE14-F1
#
_entry.id   AF-A0A7R9WE14-F1
#
_cell.length_a   1.000
_cell.length_b   1.000
_cell.length_c   1.000
_cell.angle_alpha   90.00
_cell.angle_beta   90.00
_cell.angle_gamma   90.00
#
_symmetry.space_group_name_H-M   'P 1'
#
loop_
_entity.id
_entity.type
_entity.pdbx_description
1 polymer ?
#
loop_
_entity_poly.entity_id
_entity_poly.type
_entity_poly.pdbx_seq_one_letter_code
_entity_poly.pdbx_strand_id
1 'polypeptide(L)'
;GMDTSPQKSPQEREDQQYLTAENFVRVTKEVCNFPTFFNRPLYKRILELWNASSASGPEGGGKAEDDPPAENISFAMFRWYWTSEMEDCDPAERFFRLLKHPSREYVVRDDFLPYIKELLNDHPGLEFLSNHAEFQEKYA
;
A
#
# COMPACT_ATOMS: atom_id res chain seq x y z
N GLY A 1 26.50 -22.76 29.68
CA GLY A 1 26.84 -22.31 28.32
C GLY A 1 26.29 -20.92 28.16
N MET A 2 27.14 -19.97 27.75
CA MET A 2 26.66 -18.63 27.38
C MET A 2 25.85 -18.76 26.09
N ASP A 3 24.61 -18.30 26.11
CA ASP A 3 23.74 -18.22 24.95
C ASP A 3 24.35 -17.19 23.99
N THR A 4 25.01 -17.66 22.93
CA THR A 4 25.58 -16.84 21.87
C THR A 4 24.65 -16.79 20.67
N SER A 5 23.37 -16.48 20.88
CA SER A 5 22.49 -16.11 19.79
C SER A 5 22.89 -14.72 19.28
N PRO A 6 23.13 -14.51 17.96
CA PRO A 6 23.47 -13.19 17.44
C PRO A 6 22.35 -12.21 17.75
N GLN A 7 22.65 -11.14 18.48
CA GLN A 7 21.69 -10.07 18.70
C GLN A 7 21.46 -9.35 17.36
N LYS A 8 20.23 -9.42 16.83
CA LYS A 8 19.83 -8.64 15.65
C LYS A 8 20.19 -7.16 15.82
N SER A 9 20.72 -6.55 14.76
CA SER A 9 21.05 -5.13 14.69
C SER A 9 19.80 -4.25 14.90
N PRO A 10 19.95 -2.98 15.31
CA PRO A 10 18.82 -2.06 15.48
C PRO A 10 17.93 -1.96 14.23
N GLN A 11 18.54 -1.94 13.04
CA GLN A 11 17.81 -1.86 11.76
C GLN A 11 16.96 -3.11 11.51
N GLU A 12 17.50 -4.30 11.77
CA GLU A 12 16.77 -5.57 11.61
C GLU A 12 15.61 -5.74 12.61
N ARG A 13 15.63 -4.99 13.72
CA ARG A 13 14.53 -4.95 14.70
C ARG A 13 13.41 -4.02 14.25
N GLU A 14 13.75 -2.84 13.73
CA GLU A 14 12.78 -1.90 13.16
C GLU A 14 12.09 -2.48 11.92
N ASP A 15 12.85 -3.18 11.07
CA ASP A 15 12.35 -3.76 9.83
C ASP A 15 11.27 -4.84 10.06
N GLN A 16 11.29 -5.49 11.24
CA GLN A 16 10.26 -6.45 11.67
C GLN A 16 9.06 -5.81 12.38
N GLN A 17 9.11 -4.50 12.65
CA GLN A 17 8.03 -3.80 13.31
C GLN A 17 6.92 -3.47 12.31
N TYR A 18 5.69 -3.84 12.68
CA TYR A 18 4.51 -3.45 11.92
C TYR A 18 4.21 -1.97 12.06
N LEU A 19 3.82 -1.34 10.95
CA LEU A 19 3.31 0.02 10.93
C LEU A 19 1.90 0.04 11.53
N THR A 20 1.71 0.83 12.57
CA THR A 20 0.36 1.09 13.11
C THR A 20 -0.47 1.85 12.08
N ALA A 21 -1.79 1.78 12.20
CA ALA A 21 -2.69 2.52 11.32
C ALA A 21 -2.39 4.03 11.33
N GLU A 22 -2.12 4.60 12.51
CA GLU A 22 -1.75 6.01 12.67
C GLU A 22 -0.44 6.35 11.96
N ASN A 23 0.60 5.52 12.13
CA ASN A 23 1.88 5.72 11.46
C ASN A 23 1.73 5.62 9.95
N PHE A 24 0.90 4.70 9.46
CA PHE A 24 0.69 4.53 8.03
C PHE A 24 -0.07 5.70 7.38
N VAL A 25 -0.98 6.35 8.11
CA VAL A 25 -1.62 7.60 7.66
C VAL A 25 -0.58 8.70 7.47
N ARG A 26 0.37 8.81 8.40
CA ARG A 26 1.49 9.77 8.27
C ARG A 26 2.39 9.41 7.10
N VAL A 27 2.72 8.14 6.89
CA VAL A 27 3.48 7.68 5.72
C VAL A 27 2.77 8.09 4.42
N THR A 28 1.48 7.82 4.29
CA THR A 28 0.68 8.19 3.12
C THR A 28 0.79 9.67 2.79
N LYS A 29 0.66 10.53 3.81
CA LYS A 29 0.62 11.98 3.66
C LYS A 29 2.00 12.63 3.54
N GLU A 30 2.92 12.26 4.42
CA GLU A 30 4.21 12.96 4.60
C GLU A 30 5.32 12.35 3.73
N VAL A 31 5.28 11.04 3.48
CA VAL A 31 6.32 10.33 2.70
C VAL A 31 5.87 10.16 1.26
N CYS A 32 4.68 9.59 1.04
CA CYS A 32 4.16 9.37 -0.31
C CYS A 32 3.51 10.62 -0.92
N ASN A 33 3.26 11.66 -0.13
CA ASN A 33 2.63 12.91 -0.55
C ASN A 33 1.26 12.72 -1.21
N PHE A 34 0.50 11.73 -0.73
CA PHE A 34 -0.89 11.49 -1.14
C PHE A 34 -1.88 12.04 -0.12
N PRO A 35 -3.09 12.48 -0.55
CA PRO A 35 -4.18 12.77 0.38
C PRO A 35 -4.52 11.57 1.27
N THR A 36 -4.97 11.81 2.50
CA THR A 36 -5.18 10.73 3.48
C THR A 36 -6.27 9.72 3.08
N PHE A 37 -7.21 10.07 2.21
CA PHE A 37 -8.20 9.10 1.69
C PHE A 37 -7.57 8.04 0.76
N PHE A 38 -6.32 8.23 0.30
CA PHE A 38 -5.54 7.19 -0.37
C PHE A 38 -4.91 6.18 0.58
N ASN A 39 -5.00 6.37 1.90
CA ASN A 39 -4.33 5.54 2.89
C ASN A 39 -4.71 4.07 2.77
N ARG A 40 -6.00 3.76 2.71
CA ARG A 40 -6.49 2.38 2.57
C ARG A 40 -6.12 1.74 1.23
N PRO A 41 -6.34 2.40 0.07
CA PRO A 41 -5.92 1.86 -1.22
C PRO A 41 -4.41 1.64 -1.32
N LEU A 42 -3.60 2.57 -0.81
CA LEU A 42 -2.14 2.40 -0.74
C LEU A 42 -1.76 1.21 0.13
N TYR A 43 -2.38 1.07 1.32
CA TYR A 43 -2.13 -0.07 2.21
C TYR A 43 -2.42 -1.41 1.51
N LYS A 44 -3.58 -1.50 0.85
CA LYS A 44 -3.96 -2.70 0.08
C LYS A 44 -2.99 -2.97 -1.07
N ARG A 45 -2.59 -1.93 -1.81
CA ARG A 45 -1.63 -2.05 -2.92
C ARG A 45 -0.30 -2.67 -2.47
N ILE A 46 0.24 -2.21 -1.34
CA ILE A 46 1.51 -2.75 -0.82
C ILE A 46 1.36 -4.22 -0.45
N LEU A 47 0.28 -4.60 0.24
CA LEU A 47 0.02 -6.00 0.58
C LEU A 47 -0.19 -6.87 -0.66
N GLU A 48 -0.92 -6.38 -1.66
CA GLU A 48 -1.14 -7.08 -2.94
C GLU A 48 0.17 -7.37 -3.65
N LEU A 49 1.02 -6.34 -3.83
CA LEU A 49 2.30 -6.49 -4.51
C LEU A 49 3.26 -7.38 -3.72
N TRP A 50 3.34 -7.21 -2.40
CA TRP A 50 4.19 -8.05 -1.56
C TRP A 50 3.76 -9.52 -1.57
N ASN A 51 2.47 -9.78 -1.50
CA ASN A 51 1.97 -11.15 -1.54
C ASN A 51 2.19 -11.80 -2.92
N ALA A 52 2.24 -11.02 -3.99
CA ALA A 52 2.53 -11.46 -5.35
C ALA A 52 4.04 -11.62 -5.64
N SER A 53 4.93 -10.92 -4.92
CA SER A 53 6.39 -10.93 -5.19
C SER A 53 7.07 -12.26 -4.90
N SER A 54 6.43 -13.16 -4.16
CA SER A 54 6.89 -14.54 -3.89
C SER A 54 7.09 -15.40 -5.15
N ALA A 55 6.59 -14.96 -6.31
CA ALA A 55 6.65 -15.72 -7.57
C ALA A 55 7.91 -15.50 -8.41
N SER A 56 8.85 -14.61 -8.02
CA SER A 56 9.98 -14.24 -8.90
C SER A 56 11.28 -13.84 -8.18
N GLY A 57 12.06 -14.84 -7.74
CA GLY A 57 13.52 -14.74 -7.57
C GLY A 57 14.07 -14.00 -6.33
N PRO A 58 15.37 -14.16 -6.02
CA PRO A 58 15.91 -14.06 -4.66
C PRO A 58 16.37 -12.65 -4.22
N GLU A 59 15.95 -11.55 -4.86
CA GLU A 59 16.43 -10.23 -4.47
C GLU A 59 15.29 -9.30 -3.99
N GLY A 60 15.13 -9.23 -2.66
CA GLY A 60 14.71 -8.01 -1.98
C GLY A 60 13.30 -7.95 -1.37
N GLY A 61 12.37 -8.81 -1.78
CA GLY A 61 10.97 -8.77 -1.31
C GLY A 61 10.55 -10.06 -0.63
N GLY A 62 11.17 -10.38 0.51
CA GLY A 62 11.11 -11.68 1.17
C GLY A 62 9.70 -12.13 1.58
N LYS A 63 9.12 -13.05 0.80
CA LYS A 63 8.07 -13.94 1.29
C LYS A 63 8.40 -15.36 0.83
N ALA A 64 8.43 -16.31 1.76
CA ALA A 64 8.63 -17.71 1.39
C ALA A 64 7.39 -18.23 0.63
N GLU A 65 7.57 -19.17 -0.30
CA GLU A 65 6.48 -19.70 -1.13
C GLU A 65 5.29 -20.25 -0.30
N ASP A 66 5.58 -20.78 0.90
CA ASP A 66 4.60 -21.36 1.82
C ASP A 66 4.10 -20.39 2.91
N ASP A 67 4.58 -19.15 2.97
CA ASP A 67 4.13 -18.20 3.98
C ASP A 67 2.68 -17.75 3.72
N PRO A 68 1.84 -17.66 4.77
CA PRO A 68 0.50 -17.12 4.61
C PRO A 68 0.54 -15.68 4.08
N PRO A 69 -0.52 -15.21 3.41
CA PRO A 69 -0.60 -13.82 2.97
C PRO A 69 -0.39 -12.84 4.12
N ALA A 70 0.46 -11.84 3.91
CA ALA A 70 0.65 -10.77 4.87
C ALA A 70 -0.65 -9.94 4.97
N GLU A 71 -1.09 -9.71 6.19
CA GLU A 71 -2.26 -8.89 6.51
C GLU A 71 -1.86 -7.50 7.05
N ASN A 72 -0.61 -7.37 7.49
CA ASN A 72 -0.07 -6.13 8.06
C ASN A 72 1.23 -5.71 7.37
N ILE A 73 1.41 -4.40 7.21
CA ILE A 73 2.61 -3.84 6.59
C ILE A 73 3.69 -3.63 7.65
N SER A 74 4.86 -4.24 7.46
CA SER A 74 6.06 -3.90 8.22
C SER A 74 6.85 -2.76 7.58
N PHE A 75 7.79 -2.18 8.34
CA PHE A 75 8.74 -1.22 7.76
C PHE A 75 9.54 -1.80 6.58
N ALA A 76 9.94 -3.08 6.65
CA ALA A 76 10.63 -3.74 5.54
C ALA A 76 9.77 -3.77 4.27
N MET A 77 8.49 -4.13 4.41
CA MET A 77 7.55 -4.18 3.29
C MET A 77 7.34 -2.80 2.66
N PHE A 78 7.18 -1.77 3.50
CA PHE A 78 7.07 -0.40 3.00
C PHE A 78 8.36 0.07 2.31
N ARG A 79 9.53 -0.21 2.88
CA ARG A 79 10.82 0.16 2.28
C ARG A 79 10.98 -0.50 0.92
N TRP A 80 10.72 -1.81 0.83
CA TRP A 80 10.72 -2.55 -0.43
C TRP A 80 9.83 -1.87 -1.46
N TYR A 81 8.57 -1.61 -1.13
CA TYR A 81 7.62 -0.95 -2.02
C TYR A 81 8.11 0.44 -2.45
N TRP A 82 8.64 1.23 -1.52
CA TRP A 82 9.16 2.56 -1.83
C TRP A 82 10.30 2.47 -2.84
N THR A 83 11.29 1.62 -2.60
CA THR A 83 12.45 1.45 -3.47
C THR A 83 12.08 0.88 -4.84
N SER A 84 11.06 0.01 -4.93
CA SER A 84 10.69 -0.64 -6.20
C SER A 84 9.68 0.16 -7.03
N GLU A 85 8.78 0.91 -6.40
CA GLU A 85 7.65 1.54 -7.09
C GLU A 85 7.62 3.07 -7.02
N MET A 86 8.36 3.70 -6.10
CA MET A 86 8.16 5.12 -5.78
C MET A 86 9.41 5.99 -5.81
N GLU A 87 10.57 5.49 -5.37
CA GLU A 87 11.75 6.30 -5.07
C GLU A 87 12.19 7.16 -6.26
N ASP A 88 12.40 6.55 -7.42
CA ASP A 88 12.86 7.21 -8.65
C ASP A 88 11.74 7.87 -9.47
N CYS A 89 10.48 7.76 -9.02
CA CYS A 89 9.32 8.27 -9.74
C CYS A 89 8.99 9.71 -9.32
N ASP A 90 8.58 10.53 -10.28
CA ASP A 90 7.99 11.84 -9.98
C ASP A 90 6.57 11.70 -9.40
N PRO A 91 5.97 12.79 -8.84
CA PRO A 91 4.64 12.69 -8.23
C PRO A 91 3.52 12.19 -9.17
N ALA A 92 3.60 12.47 -10.48
CA ALA A 92 2.60 12.04 -11.44
C ALA A 92 2.73 10.54 -11.72
N GLU A 93 3.95 10.05 -11.88
CA GLU A 93 4.24 8.62 -12.07
C GLU A 93 3.90 7.81 -10.82
N ARG A 94 4.20 8.31 -9.62
CA ARG A 94 3.79 7.69 -8.35
C ARG A 94 2.27 7.52 -8.26
N PHE A 95 1.52 8.56 -8.65
CA PHE A 95 0.07 8.51 -8.68
C PHE A 95 -0.44 7.50 -9.74
N PHE A 96 0.16 7.52 -10.93
CA PHE A 96 -0.14 6.57 -12.00
C PHE A 96 0.08 5.11 -11.58
N ARG A 97 1.22 4.80 -10.94
CA ARG A 97 1.55 3.46 -10.42
C ARG A 97 0.63 3.01 -9.29
N LEU A 98 0.21 3.94 -8.43
CA LEU A 98 -0.77 3.66 -7.40
C LEU A 98 -2.11 3.24 -8.05
N LEU A 99 -2.59 4.00 -9.04
CA LEU A 99 -3.87 3.75 -9.73
C LEU A 99 -3.86 2.47 -10.58
N LYS A 100 -2.93 2.36 -11.53
CA LYS A 100 -2.94 1.32 -12.58
C LYS A 100 -2.95 -0.08 -11.96
N HIS A 101 -3.56 -1.03 -12.62
CA HIS A 101 -3.35 -2.43 -12.25
C HIS A 101 -1.87 -2.81 -12.42
N PRO A 102 -1.26 -3.60 -11.50
CA PRO A 102 0.19 -3.83 -11.49
C PRO A 102 0.74 -4.36 -12.82
N SER A 103 -0.02 -5.22 -13.51
CA SER A 103 0.36 -5.81 -14.80
C SER A 103 0.01 -4.97 -16.05
N ARG A 104 -0.47 -3.74 -15.88
CA ARG A 104 -0.88 -2.85 -16.99
C ARG A 104 -0.04 -1.58 -17.00
N GLU A 105 0.28 -1.07 -18.19
CA GLU A 105 0.98 0.21 -18.40
C GLU A 105 0.01 1.33 -18.81
N TYR A 106 -1.24 1.24 -18.36
CA TYR A 106 -2.28 2.22 -18.57
C TYR A 106 -3.34 2.13 -17.47
N VAL A 107 -4.07 3.23 -17.26
CA VAL A 107 -5.17 3.33 -16.31
C VAL A 107 -6.50 3.22 -17.06
N VAL A 108 -7.43 2.42 -16.53
CA VAL A 108 -8.83 2.41 -16.97
C VAL A 108 -9.73 3.03 -15.91
N ARG A 109 -10.97 3.34 -16.28
CA ARG A 109 -11.96 3.93 -15.36
C ARG A 109 -12.06 3.17 -14.03
N ASP A 110 -12.14 1.84 -14.11
CA ASP A 110 -12.41 0.99 -12.94
C ASP A 110 -11.27 1.02 -11.92
N ASP A 111 -10.05 1.36 -12.34
CA ASP A 111 -8.90 1.50 -11.46
C ASP A 111 -9.08 2.67 -10.46
N PHE A 112 -9.97 3.63 -10.75
CA PHE A 112 -10.30 4.73 -9.82
C PHE A 112 -11.32 4.33 -8.75
N LEU A 113 -12.08 3.25 -8.94
CA LEU A 113 -13.20 2.89 -8.05
C LEU A 113 -12.80 2.72 -6.57
N PRO A 114 -11.67 2.07 -6.22
CA PRO A 114 -11.26 1.96 -4.82
C PRO A 114 -11.05 3.33 -4.16
N TYR A 115 -10.55 4.31 -4.90
CA TYR A 115 -10.23 5.65 -4.42
C TYR A 115 -11.48 6.52 -4.30
N ILE A 116 -12.39 6.43 -5.27
CA ILE A 116 -13.69 7.11 -5.22
C ILE A 116 -14.50 6.61 -4.02
N LYS A 117 -14.50 5.30 -3.75
CA LYS A 117 -15.18 4.73 -2.57
C LYS A 117 -14.68 5.31 -1.26
N GLU A 118 -13.36 5.42 -1.09
CA GLU A 118 -12.78 6.01 0.14
C GLU A 118 -13.04 7.52 0.21
N LEU A 119 -12.98 8.24 -0.93
CA LEU A 119 -13.35 9.65 -0.99
C LEU A 119 -14.81 9.89 -0.56
N LEU A 120 -15.74 9.05 -0.99
CA LEU A 120 -17.15 9.14 -0.60
C LEU A 120 -17.36 8.80 0.89
N ASN A 121 -16.59 7.87 1.44
CA ASN A 121 -16.66 7.51 2.85
C ASN A 121 -16.10 8.62 3.77
N ASP A 122 -15.02 9.28 3.38
CA ASP A 122 -14.30 10.24 4.21
C ASP A 122 -14.83 11.68 4.07
N HIS A 123 -15.61 11.98 3.03
CA HIS A 123 -16.03 13.36 2.73
C HIS A 123 -17.49 13.64 3.19
N PRO A 124 -17.70 14.37 4.30
CA PRO A 124 -19.04 14.64 4.83
C PRO A 124 -19.93 15.41 3.84
N GLY A 125 -19.34 16.25 2.99
CA GLY A 125 -20.06 16.95 1.92
C GLY A 125 -20.48 16.08 0.74
N LEU A 126 -20.07 14.80 0.68
CA LEU A 126 -20.46 13.83 -0.35
C LEU A 126 -21.30 12.67 0.22
N GLU A 127 -21.59 12.68 1.53
CA GLU A 127 -22.39 11.66 2.21
C GLU A 127 -23.76 11.45 1.54
N PHE A 128 -24.34 12.52 0.97
CA PHE A 128 -25.60 12.45 0.24
C PHE A 128 -25.54 11.51 -0.97
N LEU A 129 -24.40 11.38 -1.65
CA LEU A 129 -24.24 10.46 -2.80
C LEU A 129 -24.24 9.00 -2.36
N SER A 130 -23.75 8.70 -1.15
CA SER A 130 -23.75 7.34 -0.61
C SER A 130 -25.16 6.82 -0.31
N ASN A 131 -26.09 7.71 0.02
CA ASN A 131 -27.45 7.36 0.48
C ASN A 131 -28.49 7.26 -0.66
N HIS A 132 -28.09 7.50 -1.91
CA HIS A 132 -29.01 7.51 -3.05
C HIS A 132 -28.57 6.53 -4.14
N ALA A 133 -29.36 5.46 -4.34
CA ALA A 133 -29.10 4.38 -5.29
C ALA A 133 -28.87 4.86 -6.74
N GLU A 134 -29.56 5.94 -7.14
CA GLU A 134 -29.45 6.55 -8.47
C GLU A 134 -28.05 7.10 -8.79
N PHE A 135 -27.26 7.45 -7.76
CA PHE A 135 -25.89 7.91 -7.94
C PHE A 135 -24.90 6.74 -7.93
N GLN A 136 -25.22 5.63 -7.28
CA GLN A 136 -24.35 4.44 -7.25
C GLN A 136 -24.16 3.87 -8.66
N GLU A 137 -25.20 3.78 -9.48
CA GLU A 137 -25.06 3.32 -10.89
C GLU A 137 -24.19 4.23 -11.77
N LYS A 138 -24.04 5.51 -11.41
CA LYS A 138 -23.18 6.45 -12.15
C LYS A 138 -21.71 6.39 -11.73
N TYR A 139 -21.43 5.95 -10.50
CA TYR A 139 -20.09 5.91 -9.93
C TYR A 139 -19.55 4.49 -9.68
N ALA A 140 -20.35 3.45 -9.85
CA ALA A 140 -19.97 2.04 -9.78
C ALA A 140 -19.35 1.52 -11.07
#